data_AF-A0A372KJ24-F1
#
_entry.id   AF-A0A372KJ24-F1
#
_cell.length_a   1.000
_cell.length_b   1.000
_cell.length_c   1.000
_cell.angle_alpha   90.00
_cell.angle_beta   90.00
_cell.angle_gamma   90.00
#
_symmetry.space_group_name_H-M   'P 1'
#
loop_
_entity.id
_entity.type
_entity.pdbx_description
1 polymer ?
#
loop_
_entity_poly.entity_id
_entity_poly.type
_entity_poly.pdbx_seq_one_letter_code
_entity_poly.pdbx_strand_id
1 'polypeptide(L)'
;MKVTLKNKENEEKKVPIGISWTTFFFGPFVPLFRRDWKWFGIMLGVTFVVAAIFIALDIETGGGVVGVAFSFIYNRLYCQDLLKKGWQPATEEDTQLINEKVN
;
A
#
# COMPACT_ATOMS: atom_id res chain seq x y z
N MET A 1 0.74 10.09 8.92
CA MET A 1 0.50 11.17 7.94
C MET A 1 -0.51 10.69 6.92
N LYS A 2 -1.44 11.55 6.51
CA LYS A 2 -2.48 11.25 5.52
C LYS A 2 -2.68 12.47 4.64
N VAL A 3 -3.00 12.24 3.38
CA VAL A 3 -3.43 13.27 2.43
C VAL A 3 -4.91 13.07 2.11
N THR A 4 -5.60 14.13 1.73
CA THR A 4 -6.99 14.05 1.29
C THR A 4 -7.03 14.07 -0.22
N LEU A 5 -7.64 13.04 -0.81
CA LEU A 5 -7.94 13.00 -2.23
C LEU A 5 -9.43 13.23 -2.45
N LYS A 6 -9.77 13.87 -3.56
CA LYS A 6 -11.12 14.16 -3.99
C LYS A 6 -11.38 13.59 -5.37
N ASN A 7 -12.57 13.04 -5.60
CA ASN A 7 -12.99 12.56 -6.92
C ASN A 7 -13.83 13.62 -7.67
N LYS A 8 -14.26 13.28 -8.90
CA LYS A 8 -15.10 14.15 -9.74
C LYS A 8 -16.49 14.44 -9.15
N GLU A 9 -16.95 13.59 -8.23
CA GLU A 9 -18.26 13.69 -7.56
C GLU A 9 -18.16 14.45 -6.22
N ASN A 10 -17.01 15.08 -5.94
CA ASN A 10 -16.67 15.74 -4.69
C ASN A 10 -16.58 14.82 -3.45
N GLU A 11 -16.50 13.50 -3.62
CA GLU A 11 -16.21 12.60 -2.50
C GLU A 11 -14.76 12.74 -2.06
N GLU A 12 -14.56 12.84 -0.75
CA GLU A 12 -13.24 12.95 -0.14
C GLU A 12 -12.80 11.62 0.48
N LYS A 13 -11.53 11.29 0.29
CA LYS A 13 -10.91 10.07 0.80
C LYS A 13 -9.57 10.39 1.43
N LYS A 14 -9.43 10.05 2.71
CA LYS A 14 -8.16 10.17 3.44
C LYS A 14 -7.25 8.98 3.12
N VAL A 15 -6.11 9.26 2.52
CA VAL A 15 -5.14 8.25 2.04
C VAL A 15 -3.85 8.36 2.84
N PRO A 16 -3.38 7.28 3.49
CA PRO A 16 -2.09 7.30 4.17
C PRO A 16 -0.93 7.35 3.16
N ILE A 17 0.11 8.11 3.50
CA ILE A 17 1.36 8.22 2.74
C ILE A 17 2.58 7.93 3.63
N GLY A 18 3.72 7.61 3.01
CA GLY A 18 4.93 7.16 3.71
C GLY A 18 4.85 5.71 4.19
N ILE A 19 5.63 5.34 5.20
CA ILE A 19 5.70 3.95 5.71
C ILE A 19 4.32 3.46 6.20
N SER A 20 3.94 2.29 5.73
CA SER A 20 2.71 1.58 6.12
C SER A 20 2.98 0.65 7.30
N TRP A 21 2.91 1.20 8.50
CA TRP A 21 2.96 0.41 9.74
C TRP A 21 1.90 -0.69 9.79
N THR A 22 0.71 -0.44 9.22
CA THR A 22 -0.31 -1.50 9.13
C THR A 22 0.16 -2.65 8.25
N THR A 23 0.84 -2.38 7.13
CA THR A 23 1.32 -3.45 6.21
C THR A 23 2.52 -4.19 6.80
N PHE A 24 3.35 -3.51 7.59
CA PHE A 24 4.42 -4.13 8.34
C PHE A 24 3.91 -5.27 9.23
N PHE A 25 2.84 -5.04 10.01
CA PHE A 25 2.31 -6.04 10.94
C PHE A 25 1.30 -7.02 10.31
N PHE A 26 0.52 -6.59 9.32
CA PHE A 26 -0.61 -7.36 8.79
C PHE A 26 -0.49 -7.77 7.33
N GLY A 27 0.62 -7.42 6.65
CA GLY A 27 0.92 -7.84 5.28
C GLY A 27 -0.27 -7.73 4.31
N PRO A 28 -0.68 -8.82 3.64
CA PRO A 28 -1.74 -8.81 2.63
C PRO A 28 -3.13 -8.50 3.20
N PHE A 29 -3.37 -8.58 4.51
CA PHE A 29 -4.68 -8.24 5.06
C PHE A 29 -4.99 -6.74 4.97
N VAL A 30 -3.97 -5.89 4.88
CA VAL A 30 -4.17 -4.44 4.75
C VAL A 30 -4.88 -4.04 3.46
N PRO A 31 -4.40 -4.43 2.25
CA PRO A 31 -5.13 -4.13 1.02
C PRO A 31 -6.53 -4.76 0.97
N LEU A 32 -6.74 -5.92 1.62
CA LEU A 32 -8.07 -6.53 1.75
C LEU A 32 -9.05 -5.57 2.46
N PHE A 33 -8.69 -5.07 3.64
CA PHE A 33 -9.55 -4.13 4.38
C PHE A 33 -9.71 -2.78 3.68
N ARG A 34 -8.73 -2.37 2.87
CA ARG A 34 -8.82 -1.15 2.04
C ARG A 34 -9.59 -1.35 0.74
N ARG A 35 -10.11 -2.57 0.49
CA ARG A 35 -10.81 -2.97 -0.76
C ARG A 35 -9.94 -2.74 -2.00
N ASP A 36 -8.63 -2.89 -1.85
CA ASP A 36 -7.63 -2.78 -2.89
C ASP A 36 -7.27 -4.18 -3.41
N TRP A 37 -8.17 -4.73 -4.24
CA TRP A 37 -8.10 -6.11 -4.72
C TRP A 37 -6.84 -6.39 -5.55
N LYS A 38 -6.32 -5.39 -6.26
CA LYS A 38 -5.11 -5.53 -7.08
C LYS A 38 -3.90 -5.82 -6.18
N TRP A 39 -3.65 -4.95 -5.20
CA TRP A 39 -2.51 -5.14 -4.31
C TRP A 39 -2.74 -6.27 -3.31
N PHE A 40 -3.99 -6.59 -2.96
CA PHE A 40 -4.30 -7.79 -2.18
C PHE A 40 -3.82 -9.05 -2.90
N GLY A 41 -4.23 -9.24 -4.16
CA GLY A 41 -3.82 -10.41 -4.95
C GLY A 41 -2.29 -10.48 -5.14
N ILE A 42 -1.65 -9.35 -5.45
CA ILE A 42 -0.19 -9.29 -5.62
C ILE A 42 0.53 -9.65 -4.33
N MET A 43 0.20 -9.01 -3.20
CA MET A 43 0.87 -9.29 -1.92
C MET A 43 0.63 -10.73 -1.48
N LEU A 44 -0.57 -11.26 -1.68
CA LEU A 44 -0.90 -12.63 -1.32
C LEU A 44 -0.10 -13.63 -2.16
N GLY A 45 -0.01 -13.42 -3.48
CA GLY A 45 0.80 -14.23 -4.38
C GLY A 45 2.29 -14.20 -4.02
N VAL A 46 2.85 -13.01 -3.78
CA VAL A 46 4.26 -12.89 -3.33
C VAL A 46 4.47 -13.58 -1.98
N THR A 47 3.51 -13.48 -1.05
CA THR A 47 3.57 -14.18 0.24
C THR A 47 3.65 -15.69 0.06
N PHE A 48 2.81 -16.28 -0.80
CA PHE A 48 2.85 -17.72 -1.08
C PHE A 48 4.15 -18.16 -1.74
N VAL A 49 4.66 -17.41 -2.72
CA VAL A 49 5.93 -17.72 -3.40
C VAL A 49 7.09 -17.67 -2.41
N VAL A 50 7.18 -16.62 -1.60
CA VAL A 50 8.24 -16.48 -0.59
C VAL A 50 8.13 -17.60 0.46
N ALA A 51 6.93 -17.91 0.94
CA ALA A 51 6.72 -19.01 1.88
C ALA A 51 7.16 -20.36 1.29
N ALA A 52 6.81 -20.66 0.03
CA ALA A 52 7.21 -21.89 -0.65
C ALA A 52 8.74 -21.99 -0.80
N ILE A 53 9.42 -20.90 -1.14
CA ILE A 53 10.89 -20.85 -1.22
C ILE A 53 11.52 -21.10 0.15
N PHE A 54 10.98 -20.50 1.21
CA PHE A 54 11.54 -20.64 2.55
C PHE A 54 11.36 -22.06 3.09
N ILE A 55 10.21 -22.68 2.82
CA ILE A 55 9.98 -24.10 3.12
C ILE A 55 10.97 -24.97 2.33
N ALA A 56 11.17 -24.71 1.03
CA ALA A 56 12.08 -25.49 0.19
C ALA A 56 13.56 -25.37 0.60
N LEU A 57 13.94 -24.25 1.23
CA LEU A 57 15.30 -23.97 1.71
C LEU A 57 15.50 -24.20 3.21
N ASP A 58 14.49 -24.76 3.91
CA ASP A 58 14.51 -25.00 5.36
C ASP A 58 14.81 -23.73 6.20
N ILE A 59 14.25 -22.59 5.78
CA ILE A 59 14.41 -21.29 6.46
C ILE A 59 13.19 -21.05 7.36
N GLU A 60 13.40 -21.12 8.68
CA GLU A 60 12.33 -21.01 9.68
C GLU A 60 11.74 -19.58 9.84
N THR A 61 12.41 -18.52 9.36
CA THR A 61 12.11 -17.11 9.69
C THR A 61 11.31 -16.31 8.65
N GLY A 62 10.52 -16.96 7.79
CA GLY A 62 9.94 -16.32 6.60
C GLY A 62 8.69 -15.45 6.71
N GLY A 63 7.91 -15.58 7.79
CA GLY A 63 6.53 -15.06 7.82
C GLY A 63 6.37 -13.54 7.69
N GLY A 64 7.42 -12.75 7.90
CA GLY A 64 7.35 -11.29 7.94
C GLY A 64 7.98 -10.55 6.77
N VAL A 65 8.80 -11.22 5.93
CA VAL A 65 9.66 -10.54 4.94
C VAL A 65 8.84 -9.73 3.93
N VAL A 66 7.71 -10.28 3.49
CA VAL A 66 6.80 -9.60 2.56
C VAL A 66 6.15 -8.38 3.23
N GLY A 67 5.70 -8.50 4.49
CA GLY A 67 5.13 -7.38 5.24
C GLY A 67 6.13 -6.24 5.42
N VAL A 68 7.39 -6.56 5.76
CA VAL A 68 8.48 -5.59 5.89
C VAL A 68 8.74 -4.89 4.55
N ALA A 69 8.96 -5.64 3.47
CA ALA A 69 9.24 -5.08 2.15
C ALA A 69 8.09 -4.17 1.67
N PHE A 70 6.84 -4.65 1.76
CA PHE A 70 5.68 -3.89 1.33
C PHE A 70 5.34 -2.72 2.26
N SER A 71 5.81 -2.70 3.51
CA SER A 71 5.59 -1.57 4.42
C SER A 71 6.15 -0.25 3.88
N PHE A 72 7.28 -0.29 3.16
CA PHE A 72 7.91 0.90 2.60
C PHE A 72 7.22 1.40 1.32
N ILE A 73 6.62 0.51 0.54
CA ILE A 73 6.12 0.84 -0.81
C ILE A 73 4.59 0.88 -0.93
N TYR A 74 3.84 0.16 -0.09
CA TYR A 74 2.41 -0.05 -0.32
C TYR A 74 1.58 1.24 -0.31
N ASN A 75 1.74 2.11 0.68
CA ASN A 75 0.98 3.36 0.75
C ASN A 75 1.24 4.25 -0.48
N ARG A 76 2.49 4.32 -0.95
CA ARG A 76 2.87 5.04 -2.17
C ARG A 76 2.14 4.47 -3.38
N LEU A 77 2.22 3.15 -3.58
CA LEU A 77 1.58 2.46 -4.71
C LEU A 77 0.05 2.62 -4.70
N TYR A 78 -0.57 2.49 -3.53
CA TYR A 78 -1.99 2.71 -3.33
C TYR A 78 -2.41 4.15 -3.68
N CYS A 79 -1.64 5.15 -3.24
CA CYS A 79 -1.89 6.54 -3.57
C CYS A 79 -1.76 6.79 -5.08
N GLN A 80 -0.70 6.30 -5.72
CA GLN A 80 -0.50 6.43 -7.16
C GLN A 80 -1.64 5.80 -7.98
N ASP A 81 -2.15 4.65 -7.56
CA ASP A 81 -3.28 4.02 -8.22
C ASP A 81 -4.58 4.81 -8.10
N LEU A 82 -4.80 5.50 -6.98
CA LEU A 82 -5.94 6.40 -6.84
C LEU A 82 -5.78 7.61 -7.77
N LEU A 83 -4.58 8.21 -7.84
CA LEU A 83 -4.31 9.31 -8.78
C LEU A 83 -4.55 8.88 -10.24
N LYS A 84 -4.08 7.68 -10.62
CA LYS A 84 -4.34 7.10 -11.96
C LYS A 84 -5.82 6.84 -12.23
N LYS A 85 -6.63 6.59 -11.20
CA LYS A 85 -8.10 6.45 -11.30
C LYS A 85 -8.83 7.79 -11.39
N GLY A 86 -8.12 8.92 -11.45
CA GLY A 86 -8.69 10.25 -11.59
C GLY A 86 -9.03 10.94 -10.26
N TRP A 87 -8.53 10.43 -9.13
CA TRP A 87 -8.55 11.16 -7.87
C TRP A 87 -7.53 12.29 -7.92
N GLN A 88 -7.86 13.43 -7.32
CA GLN A 88 -6.99 14.61 -7.26
C GLN A 88 -6.74 15.02 -5.80
N PRO A 89 -5.63 15.68 -5.48
CA PRO A 89 -5.41 16.25 -4.16
C PRO A 89 -6.51 17.27 -3.84
N ALA A 90 -7.02 17.28 -2.60
CA ALA A 90 -8.06 18.22 -2.20
C ALA A 90 -7.52 19.65 -1.97
N THR A 91 -6.25 19.78 -1.59
CA THR A 91 -5.59 21.05 -1.28
C THR A 91 -4.20 21.16 -1.92
N GLU A 92 -3.65 22.38 -1.95
CA GLU A 92 -2.25 22.60 -2.38
C GLU A 92 -1.25 21.91 -1.45
N GLU A 93 -1.52 21.87 -0.15
CA GLU A 93 -0.70 21.15 0.84
C GLU A 93 -0.66 19.64 0.53
N ASP A 94 -1.82 19.03 0.23
CA ASP A 94 -1.90 17.61 -0.18
C ASP A 94 -1.07 17.36 -1.44
N THR A 95 -1.08 18.31 -2.39
CA THR A 95 -0.29 18.22 -3.63
C THR A 95 1.21 18.22 -3.34
N GLN A 96 1.68 19.12 -2.47
CA GLN A 96 3.09 19.18 -2.07
C GLN A 96 3.54 17.89 -1.38
N LEU A 97 2.73 17.37 -0.44
CA LEU A 97 3.02 16.13 0.26
C LEU A 97 3.06 14.90 -0.67
N ILE A 98 2.19 14.86 -1.68
CA ILE A 98 2.21 13.82 -2.72
C ILE A 98 3.50 13.94 -3.54
N ASN A 99 3.89 15.14 -3.96
CA ASN A 99 5.12 15.35 -4.72
C ASN A 99 6.39 14.99 -3.94
N GLU A 100 6.41 15.19 -2.63
CA GLU A 100 7.57 14.87 -1.79
C GLU A 100 7.69 13.36 -1.50
N LYS A 101 6.56 12.65 -1.29
CA LYS A 101 6.58 11.29 -0.72
C LYS A 101 6.04 10.19 -1.64
N VAL A 102 5.38 10.57 -2.73
CA VAL A 102 4.72 9.64 -3.64
C VAL A 102 5.36 9.67 -5.03
N ASN A 103 5.85 10.82 -5.48
CA ASN A 103 6.68 10.94 -6.68
C ASN A 103 8.12 10.59 -6.37
#